data_AF-A0A2Z5FZ36-F1
#
_entry.id   AF-A0A2Z5FZ36-F1
#
_cell.length_a   1.000
_cell.length_b   1.000
_cell.length_c   1.000
_cell.angle_alpha   90.00
_cell.angle_beta   90.00
_cell.angle_gamma   90.00
#
_symmetry.space_group_name_H-M   'P 1'
#
loop_
_entity.id
_entity.type
_entity.pdbx_description
1 polymer ?
#
loop_
_entity_poly.entity_id
_entity_poly.type
_entity_poly.pdbx_seq_one_letter_code
_entity_poly.pdbx_strand_id
1 'polypeptide(L)'
;MKKFGYFALIAVLLGTSAFAEKQTNQATLRDVQPTNFGPAKKKHQQYDLSILVPGRSYQCRTPDNRNFNATDFLVGSMITFTANGKSGEVKTAAGKKEKCTITRVEDAPTQ
;
A
#
# COMPACT_ATOMS: atom_id res chain seq x y z
N MET A 1 18.89 33.70 -53.21
CA MET A 1 18.11 34.10 -52.01
C MET A 1 17.22 32.91 -51.65
N LYS A 2 17.54 32.13 -50.61
CA LYS A 2 16.82 32.09 -49.31
C LYS A 2 15.29 31.94 -49.55
N LYS A 3 14.58 30.87 -49.16
CA LYS A 3 14.61 30.15 -47.88
C LYS A 3 13.94 28.76 -47.98
N PHE A 4 14.56 27.75 -47.37
CA PHE A 4 13.93 26.52 -46.91
C PHE A 4 12.89 26.85 -45.81
N GLY A 5 11.75 26.16 -45.83
CA GLY A 5 10.71 26.23 -44.81
C GLY A 5 10.18 24.84 -44.47
N TYR A 6 10.99 24.08 -43.74
CA TYR A 6 10.53 22.97 -42.89
C TYR A 6 9.46 23.48 -41.89
N PHE A 7 8.56 22.72 -41.28
CA PHE A 7 8.74 21.47 -40.54
C PHE A 7 7.33 20.92 -40.25
N ALA A 8 7.06 19.67 -40.64
CA ALA A 8 5.98 18.88 -40.05
C ALA A 8 6.44 18.43 -38.66
N LEU A 9 5.71 18.78 -37.61
CA LEU A 9 5.94 18.27 -36.26
C LEU A 9 4.61 17.85 -35.64
N ILE A 10 4.17 16.64 -35.97
CA ILE A 10 3.10 15.95 -35.25
C ILE A 10 3.75 15.37 -34.00
N ALA A 11 3.59 16.06 -32.87
CA ALA A 11 4.06 15.61 -31.58
C ALA A 11 3.22 14.41 -31.13
N VAL A 12 3.85 13.24 -31.12
CA VAL A 12 3.34 11.99 -30.58
C VAL A 12 3.26 12.10 -29.06
N LEU A 13 2.04 12.18 -28.51
CA LEU A 13 1.78 11.99 -27.08
C LEU A 13 1.58 10.49 -26.80
N LEU A 14 2.67 9.77 -26.54
CA LEU A 14 2.59 8.43 -25.94
C LEU A 14 2.29 8.60 -24.44
N GLY A 15 1.02 8.50 -24.08
CA GLY A 15 0.61 8.34 -22.69
C GLY A 15 1.06 6.97 -22.19
N THR A 16 2.13 6.92 -21.39
CA THR A 16 2.45 5.72 -20.62
C THR A 16 1.46 5.64 -19.47
N SER A 17 0.50 4.72 -19.56
CA SER A 17 -0.27 4.32 -18.40
C SER A 17 0.71 3.72 -17.40
N ALA A 18 1.00 4.44 -16.32
CA ALA A 18 1.80 3.94 -15.21
C ALA A 18 1.03 2.79 -14.53
N PHE A 19 1.23 1.57 -15.01
CA PHE A 19 0.91 0.38 -14.25
C PHE A 19 1.84 0.39 -13.04
N ALA A 20 1.30 0.68 -11.85
CA ALA A 20 2.06 0.59 -10.61
C ALA A 20 2.56 -0.86 -10.46
N GLU A 21 3.87 -1.04 -10.63
CA GLU A 21 4.52 -2.35 -10.54
C GLU A 21 4.24 -2.99 -9.17
N LYS A 22 4.03 -4.31 -9.14
CA LYS A 22 3.82 -5.05 -7.90
C LYS A 22 5.14 -5.08 -7.12
N GLN A 23 5.21 -4.37 -5.99
CA GLN A 23 6.41 -4.28 -5.16
C GLN A 23 6.24 -5.14 -3.89
N THR A 24 7.20 -6.02 -3.62
CA THR A 24 7.22 -6.85 -2.41
C THR A 24 8.46 -6.52 -1.59
N ASN A 25 8.27 -6.14 -0.32
CA ASN A 25 9.35 -5.73 0.57
C ASN A 25 9.23 -6.44 1.92
N GLN A 26 10.38 -6.64 2.57
CA GLN A 26 10.37 -6.80 4.02
C GLN A 26 9.99 -5.47 4.67
N ALA A 27 9.12 -5.53 5.66
CA ALA A 27 8.54 -4.36 6.30
C ALA A 27 8.39 -4.58 7.80
N THR A 28 8.34 -3.50 8.56
CA THR A 28 7.97 -3.53 9.97
C THR A 28 6.51 -3.10 10.12
N LEU A 29 5.72 -3.90 10.83
CA LEU A 29 4.38 -3.49 11.24
C LEU A 29 4.49 -2.56 12.45
N ARG A 30 4.27 -1.26 12.25
CA ARG A 30 4.43 -0.24 13.30
C ARG A 30 3.18 -0.05 14.16
N ASP A 31 2.01 -0.32 13.62
CA ASP A 31 0.76 -0.12 14.34
C ASP A 31 -0.40 -0.92 13.73
N VAL A 32 -1.40 -1.22 14.56
CA VAL A 32 -2.66 -1.89 14.20
C VAL A 32 -3.80 -1.20 14.93
N GLN A 33 -4.46 -0.26 14.27
CA GLN A 33 -5.52 0.54 14.90
C GLN A 33 -6.89 0.17 14.36
N PRO A 34 -7.91 0.00 15.20
CA PRO A 34 -9.28 -0.10 14.71
C PRO A 34 -9.72 1.22 14.06
N THR A 35 -10.38 1.14 12.91
CA THR A 35 -10.84 2.31 12.15
C THR A 35 -12.10 2.98 12.72
N ASN A 36 -12.87 2.26 13.53
CA ASN A 36 -14.15 2.72 14.07
C ASN A 36 -14.23 2.42 15.57
N PHE A 37 -14.42 3.48 16.36
CA PHE A 37 -14.84 3.42 17.76
C PHE A 37 -16.36 3.55 17.84
N GLY A 38 -17.07 2.55 17.30
CA GLY A 38 -18.53 2.46 17.40
C GLY A 38 -18.97 1.53 18.55
N PRO A 39 -20.24 1.56 18.99
CA PRO A 39 -20.74 0.64 20.00
C PRO A 39 -20.47 -0.81 19.57
N ALA A 40 -20.08 -1.65 20.54
CA ALA A 40 -19.46 -2.98 20.43
C ALA A 40 -20.24 -4.09 19.67
N LYS A 41 -21.09 -3.75 18.70
CA LYS A 41 -22.05 -4.65 18.05
C LYS A 41 -21.72 -5.01 16.60
N LYS A 42 -20.56 -4.62 16.05
CA LYS A 42 -20.14 -5.11 14.72
C LYS A 42 -19.27 -6.35 14.87
N LYS A 43 -19.73 -7.48 14.30
CA LYS A 43 -19.01 -8.77 14.27
C LYS A 43 -17.68 -8.71 13.51
N HIS A 44 -17.52 -7.73 12.63
CA HIS A 44 -16.33 -7.55 11.81
C HIS A 44 -15.85 -6.11 11.97
N GLN A 45 -14.56 -5.96 12.29
CA GLN A 45 -13.90 -4.68 12.53
C GLN A 45 -12.81 -4.48 11.50
N GLN A 46 -12.75 -3.29 10.92
CA GLN A 46 -11.65 -2.88 10.05
C GLN A 46 -10.51 -2.30 10.89
N TYR A 47 -9.29 -2.57 10.46
CA TYR A 47 -8.07 -2.09 11.07
C TYR A 47 -7.24 -1.35 10.04
N ASP A 48 -6.66 -0.23 10.45
CA ASP A 48 -5.60 0.45 9.74
C ASP A 48 -4.25 -0.08 10.25
N LEU A 49 -3.50 -0.68 9.34
CA LEU A 49 -2.16 -1.20 9.56
C LEU A 49 -1.15 -0.14 9.15
N SER A 50 -0.26 0.23 10.06
CA SER A 50 0.88 1.10 9.75
C SER A 50 2.09 0.27 9.42
N ILE A 51 2.60 0.43 8.20
CA ILE A 51 3.65 -0.43 7.64
C ILE A 51 4.82 0.47 7.25
N LEU A 52 6.02 0.10 7.68
CA LEU A 52 7.26 0.78 7.31
C LEU A 52 8.10 -0.14 6.43
N VAL A 53 8.46 0.36 5.25
CA VAL A 53 9.48 -0.22 4.37
C VAL A 53 10.61 0.80 4.18
N PRO A 54 11.79 0.41 3.69
CA PRO A 54 12.83 1.38 3.36
C PRO A 54 12.30 2.49 2.44
N GLY A 55 12.41 3.74 2.90
CA GLY A 55 12.02 4.92 2.14
C GLY A 55 10.53 5.28 2.14
N ARG A 56 9.62 4.41 2.62
CA ARG A 56 8.17 4.70 2.61
C ARG A 56 7.42 4.12 3.81
N SER A 57 6.38 4.83 4.25
CA SER A 57 5.37 4.33 5.16
C SER A 57 4.01 4.23 4.45
N TYR A 58 3.28 3.16 4.74
CA TYR A 58 1.96 2.87 4.18
C TYR A 58 0.95 2.75 5.31
N GLN A 59 -0.21 3.39 5.13
CA GLN A 59 -1.42 3.04 5.87
C GLN A 59 -2.24 2.08 5.00
N CYS A 60 -2.53 0.90 5.53
CA CYS A 60 -3.26 -0.14 4.82
C CYS A 60 -4.48 -0.60 5.62
N ARG A 61 -5.69 -0.37 5.07
CA ARG A 61 -6.96 -0.67 5.73
C ARG A 61 -7.45 -2.08 5.40
N THR A 62 -7.72 -2.89 6.42
CA THR A 62 -8.31 -4.23 6.24
C THR A 62 -9.79 -4.13 5.83
N PRO A 63 -10.32 -5.14 5.11
CA PRO A 63 -11.73 -5.15 4.71
C PRO A 63 -12.66 -5.35 5.92
N ASP A 64 -13.86 -4.79 5.82
CA ASP A 64 -14.88 -4.81 6.88
C ASP A 64 -15.66 -6.13 6.99
N ASN A 65 -15.43 -7.05 6.07
CA ASN A 65 -16.18 -8.29 5.94
C ASN A 65 -15.35 -9.54 6.30
N ARG A 66 -14.17 -9.36 6.89
CA ARG A 66 -13.29 -10.46 7.29
C ARG A 66 -13.03 -10.49 8.79
N ASN A 67 -12.81 -11.70 9.29
CA ASN A 67 -12.31 -11.96 10.63
C ASN A 67 -10.80 -11.65 10.66
N PHE A 68 -10.45 -10.38 10.62
CA PHE A 68 -9.09 -9.96 10.91
C PHE A 68 -8.79 -10.28 12.37
N ASN A 69 -7.75 -11.09 12.61
CA ASN A 69 -7.30 -11.39 13.96
C ASN A 69 -6.09 -10.52 14.29
N ALA A 70 -6.29 -9.44 15.04
CA ALA A 70 -5.22 -8.52 15.40
C ALA A 70 -4.06 -9.19 16.17
N THR A 71 -4.31 -10.27 16.91
CA THR A 71 -3.26 -10.98 17.66
C THR A 71 -2.27 -11.69 16.75
N ASP A 72 -2.66 -11.99 15.51
CA ASP A 72 -1.77 -12.62 14.52
C ASP A 72 -0.78 -11.60 13.94
N PHE A 73 -1.03 -10.30 14.13
CA PHE A 73 -0.27 -9.19 13.55
C PHE A 73 0.36 -8.32 14.65
N LEU A 74 1.44 -8.83 15.23
CA LEU A 74 2.13 -8.17 16.34
C LEU A 74 2.89 -6.91 15.89
N VAL A 75 2.65 -5.80 16.58
CA VAL A 75 3.39 -4.55 16.37
C VAL A 75 4.87 -4.75 16.68
N GLY A 76 5.74 -4.14 15.87
CA GLY A 76 7.20 -4.29 15.91
C GLY A 76 7.71 -5.52 15.15
N SER A 77 6.83 -6.41 14.69
CA SER A 77 7.27 -7.61 13.96
C SER A 77 7.67 -7.30 12.52
N MET A 78 8.59 -8.12 12.02
CA MET A 78 8.92 -8.19 10.60
C MET A 78 7.82 -8.95 9.84
N ILE A 79 7.30 -8.31 8.80
CA ILE A 79 6.30 -8.86 7.89
C ILE A 79 6.79 -8.73 6.45
N THR A 80 6.22 -9.52 5.55
CA THR A 80 6.31 -9.25 4.11
C THR A 80 5.13 -8.37 3.71
N PHE A 81 5.40 -7.23 3.08
CA PHE A 81 4.37 -6.36 2.54
C PHE A 81 4.46 -6.32 1.01
N THR A 82 3.34 -6.55 0.36
CA THR A 82 3.21 -6.47 -1.10
C THR A 82 2.26 -5.33 -1.46
N ALA A 83 2.74 -4.32 -2.17
CA ALA A 83 1.93 -3.25 -2.75
C ALA A 83 1.69 -3.53 -4.23
N ASN A 84 0.45 -3.35 -4.69
CA ASN A 84 0.05 -3.44 -6.08
C ASN A 84 -0.99 -2.33 -6.37
N GLY A 85 -0.50 -1.16 -6.79
CA GLY A 85 -1.31 0.05 -6.90
C GLY A 85 -1.94 0.43 -5.56
N LYS A 86 -3.28 0.43 -5.49
CA LYS A 86 -4.04 0.72 -4.27
C LYS A 86 -4.30 -0.51 -3.38
N SER A 87 -3.86 -1.69 -3.81
CA SER A 87 -4.03 -2.93 -3.06
C SER A 87 -2.75 -3.28 -2.29
N GLY A 88 -2.90 -3.79 -1.09
CA GLY A 88 -1.84 -4.32 -0.26
C GLY A 88 -2.11 -5.76 0.18
N GLU A 89 -1.05 -6.52 0.42
CA GLU A 89 -1.10 -7.79 1.15
C GLU A 89 0.01 -7.80 2.20
N VAL A 90 -0.36 -8.08 3.45
CA VAL A 90 0.57 -8.31 4.55
C VAL A 90 0.67 -9.80 4.82
N LYS A 91 1.89 -10.30 5.02
CA LYS A 91 2.16 -11.69 5.40
C LYS A 91 3.10 -11.74 6.59
N THR A 92 2.71 -12.44 7.65
CA THR A 92 3.54 -12.64 8.85
C THR A 92 4.52 -13.80 8.67
N ALA A 93 5.53 -13.89 9.54
CA ALA A 93 6.48 -15.01 9.54
C ALA A 93 5.78 -16.37 9.72
N ALA A 94 4.68 -16.42 10.48
CA ALA A 94 3.84 -17.60 10.64
C ALA A 94 2.99 -17.95 9.41
N GLY A 95 3.11 -17.19 8.31
CA GLY A 95 2.41 -17.43 7.05
C GLY A 95 0.98 -16.91 7.00
N LYS A 96 0.50 -16.23 8.06
CA LYS A 96 -0.81 -15.57 8.06
C LYS A 96 -0.79 -14.42 7.05
N LYS A 97 -1.87 -14.30 6.27
CA LYS A 97 -1.98 -13.28 5.22
C LYS A 97 -3.26 -12.48 5.39
N GLU A 98 -3.17 -11.18 5.19
CA GLU A 98 -4.35 -10.32 5.07
C GLU A 98 -4.19 -9.38 3.89
N LYS A 99 -5.27 -9.19 3.14
CA LYS A 99 -5.31 -8.16 2.09
C LYS A 99 -5.87 -6.87 2.66
N CYS A 100 -5.36 -5.76 2.19
CA CYS A 100 -5.79 -4.44 2.64
C CYS A 100 -5.79 -3.45 1.47
N THR A 101 -6.44 -2.31 1.66
CA THR A 101 -6.42 -1.20 0.71
C THR A 101 -5.45 -0.15 1.22
N ILE A 102 -4.52 0.28 0.39
CA ILE A 102 -3.58 1.34 0.72
C ILE A 102 -4.35 2.66 0.72
N THR A 103 -4.46 3.30 1.88
CA THR A 103 -5.21 4.55 2.08
C THR A 103 -4.30 5.77 2.11
N ARG A 104 -3.03 5.61 2.47
CA ARG A 104 -2.02 6.68 2.50
C ARG A 104 -0.63 6.10 2.25
N VAL A 105 0.20 6.86 1.56
CA VAL A 105 1.64 6.59 1.39
C VAL A 105 2.40 7.86 1.74
N GLU A 106 3.46 7.71 2.50
CA GLU A 106 4.32 8.82 2.93
C GLU A 106 5.79 8.42 2.77
N ASP A 107 6.65 9.41 2.55
CA ASP A 107 8.09 9.18 2.63
C ASP A 107 8.48 8.88 4.08
N ALA A 108 9.38 7.92 4.26
CA ALA A 108 9.90 7.55 5.56
C ALA A 108 11.43 7.48 5.50
N PRO A 109 12.12 7.58 6.65
CA PRO A 109 13.57 7.46 6.68
C PRO A 109 14.01 6.15 6.02
N THR A 110 14.94 6.23 5.08
CA THR A 110 15.75 5.08 4.69
C THR A 110 16.69 4.80 5.85
N GLN A 111 16.48 3.69 6.57
CA GLN A 111 17.41 3.22 7.59
C GLN A 111 18.74 2.81 6.97
#